data_AF-Q8INR2-F1
#
_entry.id   AF-Q8INR2-F1
#
_cell.length_a   1.000
_cell.length_b   1.000
_cell.length_c   1.000
_cell.angle_alpha   90.00
_cell.angle_beta   90.00
_cell.angle_gamma   90.00
#
_symmetry.space_group_name_H-M   'P 1'
#
loop_
_entity.id
_entity.type
_entity.pdbx_description
1 polymer ?
#
loop_
_entity_poly.entity_id
_entity_poly.type
_entity_poly.pdbx_seq_one_letter_code
_entity_poly.pdbx_strand_id
1 'polypeptide(L)'
;MTTVRVSLLLLQSLLCVHGHFQRIWGQNGPLYESTKQLIASQSSSAARIWNVTQQALDQKLEYLQEAKDTLDDHQQVVSGRLEMFFGSQYSDEWRACSKKYELQVAHFNRELVDKYSICRNSLDHIMDHFQEEIVLEANFLSKASREISELSNTCRIWQLKQSGFNHAGVLLCTVAGIGRINQRMISSLELCDAIVLEMSLEDLDTPSCLFYHHLKMDFDDLFTQIESCAIN
;
A
#
# COMPACT_ATOMS: atom_id res chain seq x y z
N MET A 1 36.89 46.38 14.72
CA MET A 1 36.83 45.70 13.40
C MET A 1 35.69 44.68 13.27
N THR A 2 34.91 44.39 14.31
CA THR A 2 33.81 43.40 14.29
C THR A 2 32.51 43.94 13.68
N THR A 3 32.16 45.20 13.91
CA THR A 3 30.92 45.83 13.42
C THR A 3 30.81 45.86 11.89
N VAL A 4 31.91 46.17 11.19
CA VAL A 4 31.92 46.21 9.71
C VAL A 4 31.63 44.82 9.11
N ARG A 5 32.11 43.74 9.74
CA ARG A 5 31.83 42.37 9.26
C ARG A 5 30.37 41.99 9.43
N VAL A 6 29.73 42.36 10.54
CA VAL A 6 28.30 42.09 10.76
C VAL A 6 27.43 42.85 9.77
N SER A 7 27.73 44.13 9.52
CA SER A 7 27.01 44.93 8.52
C SER A 7 27.16 44.36 7.11
N LEU A 8 28.34 43.86 6.74
CA LEU A 8 28.59 43.26 5.42
C LEU A 8 27.81 41.94 5.24
N LEU A 9 27.75 41.10 6.28
CA LEU A 9 26.98 39.85 6.26
C LEU A 9 25.47 40.10 6.13
N LEU A 10 24.94 41.13 6.81
CA LEU A 10 23.54 41.54 6.67
C LEU A 10 23.23 42.11 5.29
N LEU A 11 24.16 42.87 4.70
CA LEU A 11 24.02 43.36 3.33
C LEU A 11 24.04 42.22 2.30
N GLN A 12 24.92 41.23 2.49
CA GLN A 12 24.95 40.05 1.64
C GLN A 12 23.67 39.21 1.77
N SER A 13 23.12 39.03 2.98
CA SER A 13 21.86 38.31 3.14
C SER A 13 20.68 39.04 2.48
N LEU A 14 20.61 40.37 2.62
CA LEU A 14 19.61 41.19 1.92
C LEU A 14 19.77 41.10 0.41
N LEU A 15 20.98 41.21 -0.13
CA LEU A 15 21.23 41.12 -1.58
C LEU A 15 20.94 39.72 -2.13
N CYS A 16 21.26 38.66 -1.39
CA CYS A 16 20.91 37.29 -1.77
C CYS A 16 19.39 37.09 -1.79
N VAL A 17 18.66 37.64 -0.80
CA VAL A 17 17.20 37.63 -0.78
C VAL A 17 16.65 38.40 -1.99
N HIS A 18 17.17 39.60 -2.29
CA HIS A 18 16.76 40.39 -3.46
C HIS A 18 17.05 39.67 -4.77
N GLY A 19 18.19 39.00 -4.90
CA GLY A 19 18.52 38.20 -6.10
C GLY A 19 17.59 36.99 -6.26
N HIS A 20 17.23 36.33 -5.15
CA HIS A 20 16.29 35.21 -5.16
C HIS A 20 14.87 35.67 -5.49
N PHE A 21 14.45 36.81 -4.94
CA PHE A 21 13.19 37.45 -5.30
C PHE A 21 13.23 37.85 -6.78
N GLN A 22 14.19 38.67 -7.25
CA GLN A 22 14.28 39.13 -8.65
C GLN A 22 14.24 37.98 -9.66
N ARG A 23 14.74 36.79 -9.31
CA ARG A 23 14.65 35.60 -10.16
C ARG A 23 13.25 35.00 -10.25
N ILE A 24 12.45 35.11 -9.18
CA ILE A 24 11.01 34.75 -9.15
C ILE A 24 10.19 35.79 -9.96
N TRP A 25 10.61 37.06 -9.96
CA TRP A 25 10.01 38.13 -10.76
C TRP A 25 10.47 38.06 -12.23
N GLY A 26 10.08 36.98 -12.93
CA GLY A 26 10.27 36.85 -14.36
C GLY A 26 9.54 37.93 -15.18
N GLN A 27 9.60 37.82 -16.51
CA GLN A 27 9.08 38.82 -17.47
C GLN A 27 7.60 39.16 -17.32
N ASN A 28 6.80 38.30 -16.66
CA ASN A 28 5.35 38.40 -16.63
C ASN A 28 4.77 39.02 -15.33
N GLY A 29 5.65 39.44 -14.40
CA GLY A 29 5.23 39.99 -13.10
C GLY A 29 4.95 38.93 -12.03
N PRO A 30 4.88 39.35 -10.76
CA PRO A 30 4.83 38.43 -9.61
C PRO A 30 3.63 37.53 -9.58
N LEU A 31 2.48 38.08 -9.95
CA LEU A 31 1.20 37.44 -9.71
C LEU A 31 1.11 36.18 -10.57
N TYR A 32 1.47 36.32 -11.85
CA TYR A 32 1.58 35.20 -12.76
C TYR A 32 2.64 34.18 -12.32
N GLU A 33 3.88 34.62 -12.05
CA GLU A 33 4.97 33.68 -11.74
C GLU A 33 4.75 32.95 -10.40
N SER A 34 4.23 33.66 -9.38
CA SER A 34 3.92 33.06 -8.07
C SER A 34 2.75 32.08 -8.17
N THR A 35 1.70 32.39 -8.92
CA THR A 35 0.58 31.47 -9.16
C THR A 35 1.04 30.22 -9.92
N LYS A 36 1.90 30.39 -10.94
CA LYS A 36 2.48 29.27 -11.68
C LYS A 36 3.35 28.38 -10.77
N GLN A 37 4.19 28.99 -9.93
CA GLN A 37 5.02 28.27 -8.98
C GLN A 37 4.17 27.53 -7.93
N LEU A 38 3.09 28.15 -7.44
CA LEU A 38 2.14 27.51 -6.52
C LEU A 38 1.54 26.24 -7.14
N ILE A 39 1.02 26.33 -8.37
CA ILE A 39 0.46 25.18 -9.09
C ILE A 39 1.51 24.07 -9.24
N ALA A 40 2.72 24.41 -9.69
CA ALA A 40 3.80 23.45 -9.86
C ALA A 40 4.19 22.76 -8.54
N SER A 41 4.30 23.53 -7.45
CA SER A 41 4.61 23.00 -6.12
C SER A 41 3.51 22.06 -5.61
N GLN A 42 2.24 22.42 -5.78
CA GLN A 42 1.12 21.59 -5.32
C GLN A 42 0.99 20.31 -6.17
N SER A 43 1.17 20.42 -7.49
CA SER A 43 1.20 19.27 -8.39
C SER A 43 2.32 18.29 -8.03
N SER A 44 3.53 18.80 -7.77
CA SER A 44 4.67 17.99 -7.33
C SER A 44 4.43 17.34 -5.97
N SER A 45 3.82 18.07 -5.02
CA SER A 45 3.45 17.51 -3.72
C SER A 45 2.43 16.37 -3.87
N ALA A 46 1.43 16.54 -4.73
CA ALA A 46 0.44 15.51 -5.00
C ALA A 46 1.05 14.26 -5.64
N ALA A 47 1.97 14.44 -6.60
CA ALA A 47 2.70 13.32 -7.20
C ALA A 47 3.54 12.56 -6.15
N ARG A 48 4.22 13.28 -5.24
CA ARG A 48 5.00 12.65 -4.17
C ARG A 48 4.10 11.88 -3.19
N ILE A 49 2.97 12.47 -2.80
CA ILE A 49 1.98 11.81 -1.93
C ILE A 49 1.52 10.51 -2.59
N TRP A 50 1.10 10.56 -3.86
CA TRP A 50 0.70 9.38 -4.60
C TRP A 50 1.80 8.32 -4.64
N ASN A 51 3.06 8.69 -4.94
CA ASN A 51 4.14 7.71 -4.99
C ASN A 51 4.35 6.99 -3.64
N VAL A 52 4.25 7.71 -2.52
CA VAL A 52 4.37 7.13 -1.18
C VAL A 52 3.17 6.23 -0.86
N THR A 53 1.96 6.70 -1.14
CA THR A 53 0.73 5.91 -0.93
C THR A 53 0.74 4.65 -1.79
N GLN A 54 1.11 4.75 -3.06
CA GLN A 54 1.22 3.63 -3.98
C GLN A 54 2.21 2.59 -3.45
N GLN A 55 3.39 3.02 -2.99
CA GLN A 55 4.38 2.10 -2.41
C GLN A 55 3.82 1.36 -1.19
N ALA A 56 3.07 2.04 -0.31
CA ALA A 56 2.47 1.41 0.86
C ALA A 56 1.36 0.41 0.47
N LEU A 57 0.55 0.74 -0.53
CA LEU A 57 -0.49 -0.14 -1.06
C LEU A 57 0.11 -1.40 -1.71
N ASP A 58 1.12 -1.21 -2.56
CA ASP A 58 1.81 -2.30 -3.27
C ASP A 58 2.47 -3.25 -2.27
N GLN A 59 3.13 -2.72 -1.24
CA GLN A 59 3.74 -3.52 -0.17
C GLN A 59 2.70 -4.35 0.59
N LYS A 60 1.52 -3.78 0.88
CA LYS A 60 0.44 -4.50 1.56
C LYS A 60 -0.16 -5.61 0.69
N LEU A 61 -0.33 -5.34 -0.60
CA LEU A 61 -0.79 -6.33 -1.56
C LEU A 61 0.20 -7.49 -1.70
N GLU A 62 1.50 -7.19 -1.74
CA GLU A 62 2.57 -8.19 -1.77
C GLU A 62 2.52 -9.10 -0.55
N TYR A 63 2.39 -8.54 0.66
CA TYR A 63 2.27 -9.34 1.88
C TYR A 63 1.03 -10.25 1.88
N LEU A 64 -0.12 -9.75 1.42
CA LEU A 64 -1.33 -10.56 1.34
C LEU A 64 -1.18 -11.69 0.32
N GLN A 65 -0.52 -11.42 -0.81
CA GLN A 65 -0.21 -12.44 -1.80
C GLN A 65 0.77 -13.49 -1.24
N GLU A 66 1.83 -13.07 -0.54
CA GLU A 66 2.77 -13.97 0.11
C GLU A 66 2.09 -14.88 1.16
N ALA A 67 1.16 -14.33 1.95
CA ALA A 67 0.38 -15.12 2.90
C ALA A 67 -0.49 -16.19 2.22
N LYS A 68 -1.09 -15.85 1.07
CA LYS A 68 -1.88 -16.77 0.25
C LYS A 68 -1.01 -17.86 -0.38
N ASP A 69 0.13 -17.48 -0.94
CA ASP A 69 1.07 -18.42 -1.56
C ASP A 69 1.64 -19.38 -0.50
N THR A 70 2.00 -18.87 0.68
CA THR A 70 2.47 -19.67 1.81
C THR A 70 1.41 -20.66 2.30
N LEU A 71 0.14 -20.24 2.36
CA LEU A 71 -0.97 -21.13 2.71
C LEU A 71 -1.12 -22.26 1.68
N ASP A 72 -1.06 -21.93 0.39
CA ASP A 72 -1.21 -22.89 -0.70
C ASP A 72 -0.03 -23.89 -0.72
N ASP A 73 1.20 -23.41 -0.51
CA ASP A 73 2.40 -24.25 -0.39
C ASP A 73 2.29 -25.22 0.79
N HIS A 74 1.84 -24.73 1.95
CA HIS A 74 1.57 -25.57 3.11
C HIS A 74 0.52 -26.64 2.80
N GLN A 75 -0.56 -26.27 2.10
CA GLN A 75 -1.60 -27.21 1.74
C GLN A 75 -1.11 -28.25 0.72
N GLN A 76 -0.23 -27.87 -0.19
CA GLN A 76 0.39 -28.80 -1.12
C GLN A 76 1.26 -29.83 -0.39
N VAL A 77 2.06 -29.41 0.59
CA VAL A 77 2.87 -30.31 1.43
C VAL A 77 1.98 -31.28 2.22
N VAL A 78 0.92 -30.76 2.85
CA VAL A 78 -0.06 -31.57 3.59
C VAL A 78 -0.72 -32.59 2.67
N SER A 79 -1.17 -32.16 1.49
CA SER A 79 -1.80 -33.04 0.49
C SER A 79 -0.85 -34.15 0.06
N GLY A 80 0.41 -33.81 -0.24
CA GLY A 80 1.43 -34.80 -0.58
C GLY A 80 1.64 -35.83 0.53
N ARG A 81 1.73 -35.40 1.80
CA ARG A 81 1.86 -36.30 2.96
C ARG A 81 0.65 -37.19 3.17
N LEU A 82 -0.56 -36.66 2.94
CA LEU A 82 -1.80 -37.44 3.01
C LEU A 82 -1.88 -38.48 1.88
N GLU A 83 -1.44 -38.13 0.67
CA GLU A 83 -1.28 -39.08 -0.43
C GLU A 83 -0.26 -40.18 -0.09
N MET A 84 0.82 -39.84 0.63
CA MET A 84 1.75 -40.85 1.14
C MET A 84 1.10 -41.80 2.15
N PHE A 85 0.19 -41.30 2.98
CA PHE A 85 -0.52 -42.13 3.95
C PHE A 85 -1.50 -43.11 3.27
N PHE A 86 -2.27 -42.62 2.30
CA PHE A 86 -3.30 -43.43 1.60
C PHE A 86 -2.78 -44.20 0.39
N GLY A 87 -1.56 -43.91 -0.08
CA GLY A 87 -0.96 -44.55 -1.24
C GLY A 87 -0.60 -46.02 -1.00
N SER A 88 -0.72 -46.85 -2.04
CA SER A 88 -0.39 -48.28 -1.98
C SER A 88 1.11 -48.58 -2.16
N GLN A 89 1.92 -47.56 -2.46
CA GLN A 89 3.29 -47.73 -2.97
C GLN A 89 4.37 -47.86 -1.87
N TYR A 90 3.97 -48.04 -0.60
CA TYR A 90 4.90 -47.98 0.55
C TYR A 90 5.26 -49.33 1.13
N SER A 91 6.40 -49.36 1.84
CA SER A 91 6.94 -50.54 2.52
C SER A 91 5.94 -51.16 3.49
N ASP A 92 6.11 -52.46 3.78
CA ASP A 92 5.25 -53.16 4.75
C ASP A 92 5.40 -52.55 6.16
N GLU A 93 6.59 -52.07 6.49
CA GLU A 93 6.93 -51.36 7.73
C GLU A 93 6.16 -50.04 7.86
N TRP A 94 6.13 -49.22 6.80
CA TRP A 94 5.33 -47.99 6.77
C TRP A 94 3.86 -48.28 7.00
N ARG A 95 3.30 -49.28 6.30
CA ARG A 95 1.90 -49.69 6.44
C ARG A 95 1.57 -50.19 7.85
N ALA A 96 2.49 -50.90 8.50
CA ALA A 96 2.32 -51.35 9.87
C ALA A 96 2.28 -50.17 10.86
N CYS A 97 3.19 -49.20 10.70
CA CYS A 97 3.25 -48.00 11.52
C CYS A 97 2.04 -47.07 11.31
N SER A 98 1.69 -46.81 10.05
CA SER A 98 0.61 -45.89 9.66
C SER A 98 -0.76 -46.37 10.12
N LYS A 99 -1.00 -47.70 10.13
CA LYS A 99 -2.26 -48.31 10.57
C LYS A 99 -2.68 -47.92 11.99
N LYS A 100 -1.73 -47.68 12.90
CA LYS A 100 -2.02 -47.21 14.27
C LYS A 100 -2.67 -45.82 14.29
N TYR A 101 -2.42 -45.02 13.27
CA TYR A 101 -2.82 -43.61 13.20
C TYR A 101 -3.94 -43.36 12.19
N GLU A 102 -4.52 -44.39 11.57
CA GLU A 102 -5.53 -44.29 10.51
C GLU A 102 -6.70 -43.34 10.85
N LEU A 103 -7.29 -43.48 12.04
CA LEU A 103 -8.38 -42.61 12.48
C LEU A 103 -7.95 -41.16 12.69
N GLN A 104 -6.74 -40.94 13.22
CA GLN A 104 -6.20 -39.61 13.45
C GLN A 104 -5.89 -38.92 12.13
N VAL A 105 -5.29 -39.63 11.17
CA VAL A 105 -5.00 -39.09 9.83
C VAL A 105 -6.28 -38.80 9.06
N ALA A 106 -7.30 -39.65 9.13
CA ALA A 106 -8.60 -39.36 8.52
C ALA A 106 -9.25 -38.09 9.12
N HIS A 107 -9.13 -37.89 10.44
CA HIS A 107 -9.57 -36.67 11.10
C HIS A 107 -8.79 -35.44 10.63
N PHE A 108 -7.44 -35.51 10.61
CA PHE A 108 -6.60 -34.42 10.12
C PHE A 108 -6.89 -34.08 8.65
N ASN A 109 -7.08 -35.06 7.78
CA ASN A 109 -7.43 -34.82 6.38
C ASN A 109 -8.70 -33.95 6.26
N ARG A 110 -9.75 -34.29 7.01
CA ARG A 110 -11.00 -33.53 6.98
C ARG A 110 -10.84 -32.12 7.54
N GLU A 111 -10.24 -31.99 8.72
CA GLU A 111 -10.09 -30.69 9.38
C GLU A 111 -9.13 -29.77 8.63
N LEU A 112 -8.00 -30.27 8.12
CA LEU A 112 -7.04 -29.47 7.36
C LEU A 112 -7.67 -28.92 6.08
N VAL A 113 -8.42 -29.74 5.33
CA VAL A 113 -9.11 -29.28 4.11
C VAL A 113 -10.18 -28.23 4.43
N ASP A 114 -10.96 -28.45 5.50
CA ASP A 114 -11.98 -27.48 5.95
C ASP A 114 -11.35 -26.16 6.39
N LYS A 115 -10.35 -26.19 7.27
CA LYS A 115 -9.69 -24.98 7.78
C LYS A 115 -8.86 -24.27 6.73
N TYR A 116 -8.22 -25.00 5.81
CA TYR A 116 -7.58 -24.41 4.64
C TYR A 116 -8.59 -23.60 3.82
N SER A 117 -9.74 -24.19 3.47
CA SER A 117 -10.78 -23.51 2.70
C SER A 117 -11.29 -22.26 3.41
N ILE A 118 -11.54 -22.33 4.72
CA ILE A 118 -11.98 -21.17 5.51
C ILE A 118 -10.90 -20.08 5.55
N CYS A 119 -9.64 -20.43 5.85
CA CYS A 119 -8.54 -19.47 5.85
C CYS A 119 -8.34 -18.83 4.47
N ARG A 120 -8.35 -19.64 3.41
CA ARG A 120 -8.22 -19.16 2.03
C ARG A 120 -9.32 -18.17 1.66
N ASN A 121 -10.58 -18.52 1.94
CA ASN A 121 -11.72 -17.62 1.70
C ASN A 121 -11.63 -16.33 2.53
N SER A 122 -11.10 -16.40 3.75
CA SER A 122 -10.87 -15.20 4.57
C SER A 122 -9.83 -14.27 3.94
N LEU A 123 -8.72 -14.81 3.44
CA LEU A 123 -7.68 -14.03 2.75
C LEU A 123 -8.19 -13.47 1.41
N ASP A 124 -8.96 -14.25 0.66
CA ASP A 124 -9.61 -13.79 -0.57
C ASP A 124 -10.59 -12.64 -0.27
N HIS A 125 -11.38 -12.74 0.79
CA HIS A 125 -12.30 -11.67 1.20
C HIS A 125 -11.57 -10.37 1.57
N ILE A 126 -10.46 -10.45 2.32
CA ILE A 126 -9.62 -9.29 2.64
C ILE A 126 -9.07 -8.67 1.34
N MET A 127 -8.62 -9.50 0.39
CA MET A 127 -8.08 -9.04 -0.89
C MET A 127 -9.13 -8.32 -1.74
N ASP A 128 -10.32 -8.90 -1.86
CA ASP A 128 -11.42 -8.34 -2.63
C ASP A 128 -11.89 -7.02 -2.02
N HIS A 129 -12.05 -6.98 -0.70
CA HIS A 129 -12.41 -5.77 0.03
C HIS A 129 -11.39 -4.64 -0.18
N PHE A 130 -10.10 -4.95 -0.06
CA PHE A 130 -9.02 -4.02 -0.35
C PHE A 130 -9.08 -3.47 -1.78
N GLN A 131 -9.27 -4.35 -2.78
CA GLN A 131 -9.33 -3.94 -4.18
C GLN A 131 -10.55 -3.08 -4.48
N GLU A 132 -11.73 -3.44 -3.96
CA GLU A 132 -12.96 -2.69 -4.19
C GLU A 132 -12.90 -1.27 -3.62
N GLU A 133 -12.38 -1.10 -2.40
CA GLU A 133 -12.37 0.21 -1.74
C GLU A 133 -11.24 1.13 -2.22
N ILE A 134 -10.05 0.59 -2.49
CA ILE A 134 -8.89 1.42 -2.85
C ILE A 134 -8.86 1.83 -4.30
N VAL A 135 -9.42 1.04 -5.23
CA VAL A 135 -9.29 1.32 -6.68
C VAL A 135 -9.79 2.72 -7.03
N LEU A 136 -10.92 3.16 -6.46
CA LEU A 136 -11.47 4.49 -6.74
C LEU A 136 -10.58 5.61 -6.17
N GLU A 137 -10.12 5.47 -4.94
CA GLU A 137 -9.30 6.50 -4.28
C GLU A 137 -7.88 6.56 -4.86
N ALA A 138 -7.27 5.42 -5.15
CA ALA A 138 -5.99 5.32 -5.85
C ALA A 138 -6.06 5.92 -7.26
N ASN A 139 -7.16 5.67 -7.99
CA ASN A 139 -7.36 6.26 -9.32
C ASN A 139 -7.52 7.79 -9.27
N PHE A 140 -8.08 8.34 -8.19
CA PHE A 140 -8.09 9.78 -7.97
C PHE A 140 -6.68 10.30 -7.62
N LEU A 141 -6.02 9.72 -6.61
CA LEU A 141 -4.71 10.16 -6.14
C LEU A 141 -3.66 10.14 -7.26
N SER A 142 -3.66 9.10 -8.10
CA SER A 142 -2.76 8.99 -9.27
C SER A 142 -2.94 10.12 -10.30
N LYS A 143 -4.10 10.77 -10.34
CA LYS A 143 -4.43 11.85 -11.28
C LYS A 143 -4.36 13.24 -10.66
N ALA A 144 -4.38 13.35 -9.33
CA ALA A 144 -4.44 14.63 -8.61
C ALA A 144 -3.34 15.62 -9.04
N SER A 145 -2.12 15.12 -9.27
CA SER A 145 -1.00 15.95 -9.75
C SER A 145 -1.30 16.62 -11.10
N ARG A 146 -1.92 15.88 -12.03
CA ARG A 146 -2.34 16.38 -13.34
C ARG A 146 -3.51 17.35 -13.21
N GLU A 147 -4.51 17.02 -12.40
CA GLU A 147 -5.66 17.89 -12.16
C GLU A 147 -5.24 19.26 -11.62
N ILE A 148 -4.26 19.30 -10.70
CA ILE A 148 -3.68 20.55 -10.19
C ILE A 148 -2.98 21.31 -11.32
N SER A 149 -2.18 20.64 -12.14
CA SER A 149 -1.48 21.27 -13.27
C SER A 149 -2.46 21.89 -14.28
N GLU A 150 -3.60 21.23 -14.52
CA GLU A 150 -4.64 21.69 -15.45
C GLU A 150 -5.38 22.95 -14.96
N LEU A 151 -5.32 23.29 -13.66
CA LEU A 151 -5.87 24.55 -13.14
C LEU A 151 -5.26 25.78 -13.83
N SER A 152 -4.02 25.68 -14.31
CA SER A 152 -3.39 26.75 -15.09
C SER A 152 -4.24 27.17 -16.31
N ASN A 153 -4.80 26.19 -17.01
CA ASN A 153 -5.66 26.39 -18.17
C ASN A 153 -7.09 26.72 -17.73
N THR A 154 -7.65 25.93 -16.81
CA THR A 154 -9.04 26.08 -16.34
C THR A 154 -9.29 27.45 -15.73
N CYS A 155 -8.37 27.95 -14.91
CA CYS A 155 -8.45 29.27 -14.29
C CYS A 155 -7.85 30.39 -15.15
N ARG A 156 -7.36 30.08 -16.37
CA ARG A 156 -6.80 31.04 -17.33
C ARG A 156 -5.69 31.90 -16.71
N ILE A 157 -4.72 31.28 -16.04
CA ILE A 157 -3.68 32.01 -15.29
C ILE A 157 -2.88 32.98 -16.17
N TRP A 158 -2.82 32.75 -17.48
CA TRP A 158 -2.19 33.66 -18.45
C TRP A 158 -2.79 35.07 -18.42
N GLN A 159 -4.03 35.26 -17.95
CA GLN A 159 -4.65 36.57 -17.77
C GLN A 159 -3.95 37.42 -16.71
N LEU A 160 -3.23 36.80 -15.76
CA LEU A 160 -2.45 37.52 -14.74
C LEU A 160 -1.27 38.30 -15.33
N LYS A 161 -0.88 38.01 -16.58
CA LYS A 161 0.16 38.76 -17.31
C LYS A 161 -0.31 40.13 -17.78
N GLN A 162 -1.62 40.32 -17.93
CA GLN A 162 -2.21 41.45 -18.63
C GLN A 162 -3.00 42.32 -17.65
N SER A 163 -2.81 43.63 -17.72
CA SER A 163 -3.63 44.60 -16.97
C SER A 163 -5.07 44.60 -17.48
N GLY A 164 -6.03 44.90 -16.60
CA GLY A 164 -7.45 45.05 -16.96
C GLY A 164 -8.27 43.75 -16.96
N PHE A 165 -7.65 42.60 -16.70
CA PHE A 165 -8.36 41.34 -16.46
C PHE A 165 -8.76 41.18 -15.00
N ASN A 166 -9.72 40.28 -14.76
CA ASN A 166 -10.19 39.92 -13.43
C ASN A 166 -9.16 39.06 -12.67
N HIS A 167 -8.08 39.68 -12.20
CA HIS A 167 -7.02 38.99 -11.45
C HIS A 167 -7.56 38.31 -10.20
N ALA A 168 -8.46 38.97 -9.46
CA ALA A 168 -9.09 38.41 -8.27
C ALA A 168 -9.85 37.11 -8.58
N GLY A 169 -10.62 37.08 -9.67
CA GLY A 169 -11.34 35.89 -10.12
C GLY A 169 -10.41 34.74 -10.51
N VAL A 170 -9.31 35.02 -11.20
CA VAL A 170 -8.31 34.02 -11.58
C VAL A 170 -7.62 33.41 -10.35
N LEU A 171 -7.23 34.26 -9.39
CA LEU A 171 -6.61 33.81 -8.14
C LEU A 171 -7.59 33.00 -7.29
N LEU A 172 -8.84 33.46 -7.17
CA LEU A 172 -9.89 32.76 -6.43
C LEU A 172 -10.15 31.38 -7.05
N CYS A 173 -10.28 31.30 -8.37
CA CYS A 173 -10.40 30.02 -9.09
C CYS A 173 -9.23 29.08 -8.77
N THR A 174 -8.01 29.60 -8.82
CA THR A 174 -6.80 28.79 -8.61
C THR A 174 -6.73 28.26 -7.19
N VAL A 175 -6.89 29.14 -6.18
CA VAL A 175 -6.83 28.77 -4.76
C VAL A 175 -7.98 27.84 -4.39
N ALA A 176 -9.21 28.11 -4.84
CA ALA A 176 -10.35 27.23 -4.58
C ALA A 176 -10.20 25.87 -5.28
N GLY A 177 -9.67 25.84 -6.50
CA GLY A 177 -9.38 24.62 -7.25
C GLY A 177 -8.35 23.73 -6.53
N ILE A 178 -7.23 24.32 -6.11
CA ILE A 178 -6.21 23.62 -5.29
C ILE A 178 -6.83 23.13 -3.98
N GLY A 179 -7.56 23.99 -3.27
CA GLY A 179 -8.18 23.64 -2.00
C GLY A 179 -9.14 22.46 -2.12
N ARG A 180 -9.97 22.42 -3.18
CA ARG A 180 -10.88 21.31 -3.46
C ARG A 180 -10.13 20.00 -3.70
N ILE A 181 -9.08 20.03 -4.53
CA ILE A 181 -8.30 18.83 -4.84
C ILE A 181 -7.58 18.34 -3.58
N ASN A 182 -6.94 19.24 -2.83
CA ASN A 182 -6.26 18.90 -1.58
C ASN A 182 -7.24 18.32 -0.54
N GLN A 183 -8.43 18.88 -0.41
CA GLN A 183 -9.45 18.35 0.49
C GLN A 183 -9.85 16.91 0.11
N ARG A 184 -10.06 16.66 -1.19
CA ARG A 184 -10.38 15.31 -1.66
C ARG A 184 -9.20 14.36 -1.43
N MET A 185 -7.97 14.80 -1.68
CA MET A 185 -6.77 14.01 -1.39
C MET A 185 -6.67 13.62 0.08
N ILE A 186 -6.94 14.54 1.01
CA ILE A 186 -6.93 14.24 2.45
C ILE A 186 -7.95 13.14 2.75
N SER A 187 -9.18 13.27 2.28
CA SER A 187 -10.20 12.23 2.50
C SER A 187 -9.85 10.88 1.86
N SER A 188 -9.25 10.89 0.67
CA SER A 188 -8.76 9.66 0.02
C SER A 188 -7.63 9.01 0.82
N LEU A 189 -6.71 9.80 1.36
CA LEU A 189 -5.61 9.31 2.20
C LEU A 189 -6.13 8.73 3.51
N GLU A 190 -7.08 9.41 4.18
CA GLU A 190 -7.70 8.89 5.40
C GLU A 190 -8.35 7.53 5.17
N LEU A 191 -9.01 7.33 4.02
CA LEU A 191 -9.58 6.03 3.65
C LEU A 191 -8.48 4.99 3.39
N CYS A 192 -7.48 5.32 2.57
CA CYS A 192 -6.36 4.41 2.30
C CYS A 192 -5.63 4.01 3.59
N ASP A 193 -5.38 4.97 4.49
CA ASP A 193 -4.73 4.71 5.77
C ASP A 193 -5.60 3.81 6.67
N ALA A 194 -6.91 4.05 6.73
CA ALA A 194 -7.83 3.19 7.49
C ALA A 194 -7.78 1.73 7.00
N ILE A 195 -7.86 1.51 5.68
CA ILE A 195 -7.83 0.17 5.08
C ILE A 195 -6.46 -0.50 5.29
N VAL A 196 -5.37 0.24 5.10
CA VAL A 196 -4.00 -0.27 5.34
C VAL A 196 -3.80 -0.67 6.80
N LEU A 197 -4.46 0.00 7.75
CA LEU A 197 -4.45 -0.34 9.17
C LEU A 197 -5.32 -1.55 9.51
N GLU A 198 -6.48 -1.72 8.87
CA GLU A 198 -7.32 -2.92 9.00
C GLU A 198 -6.64 -4.19 8.45
N MET A 199 -5.67 -4.02 7.56
CA MET A 199 -4.78 -5.09 7.10
C MET A 199 -3.49 -5.17 7.94
N SER A 200 -3.55 -5.00 9.25
CA SER A 200 -2.35 -5.19 10.07
C SER A 200 -1.85 -6.63 9.94
N LEU A 201 -0.56 -6.87 10.19
CA LEU A 201 0.00 -8.23 10.14
C LEU A 201 -0.72 -9.18 11.11
N GLU A 202 -1.18 -8.63 12.24
CA GLU A 202 -1.99 -9.36 13.23
C GLU A 202 -3.38 -9.73 12.67
N ASP A 203 -3.92 -8.94 11.74
CA ASP A 203 -5.20 -9.23 11.08
C ASP A 203 -5.08 -10.25 9.94
N LEU A 204 -3.90 -10.36 9.30
CA LEU A 204 -3.61 -11.45 8.36
C LEU A 204 -3.50 -12.80 9.08
N ASP A 205 -3.09 -12.79 10.35
CA ASP A 205 -3.24 -13.90 11.30
C ASP A 205 -4.69 -14.06 11.77
N THR A 206 -5.61 -14.15 10.80
CA THR A 206 -7.02 -14.40 11.10
C THR A 206 -7.15 -15.65 11.99
N PRO A 207 -8.11 -15.69 12.92
CA PRO A 207 -8.32 -16.88 13.75
C PRO A 207 -8.40 -18.17 12.91
N SER A 208 -9.03 -18.10 11.73
CA SER A 208 -9.10 -19.20 10.75
C SER A 208 -7.73 -19.69 10.27
N CYS A 209 -6.82 -18.79 9.92
CA CYS A 209 -5.49 -19.15 9.45
C CYS A 209 -4.61 -19.67 10.59
N LEU A 210 -4.74 -19.09 11.80
CA LEU A 210 -4.11 -19.63 13.00
C LEU A 210 -4.58 -21.05 13.32
N PHE A 211 -5.88 -21.36 13.20
CA PHE A 211 -6.37 -22.72 13.40
C PHE A 211 -5.80 -23.72 12.39
N TYR A 212 -5.73 -23.32 11.11
CA TYR A 212 -5.09 -24.15 10.08
C TYR A 212 -3.62 -24.42 10.42
N HIS A 213 -2.87 -23.38 10.81
CA HIS A 213 -1.46 -23.50 11.17
C HIS A 213 -1.24 -24.46 12.34
N HIS A 214 -2.04 -24.37 13.41
CA HIS A 214 -1.94 -25.30 14.55
C HIS A 214 -2.26 -26.74 14.14
N LEU A 215 -3.32 -26.97 13.38
CA LEU A 215 -3.66 -28.31 12.88
C LEU A 215 -2.55 -28.90 12.00
N LYS A 216 -1.91 -28.06 11.18
CA LYS A 216 -0.78 -28.47 10.35
C LYS A 216 0.40 -28.90 11.22
N MET A 217 0.75 -28.14 12.25
CA MET A 217 1.84 -28.53 13.17
C MET A 217 1.55 -29.86 13.85
N ASP A 218 0.33 -30.06 14.36
CA ASP A 218 -0.06 -31.33 14.99
C ASP A 218 0.00 -32.51 14.01
N PHE A 219 -0.39 -32.28 12.75
CA PHE A 219 -0.29 -33.28 11.69
C PHE A 219 1.17 -33.59 11.32
N ASP A 220 2.04 -32.57 11.25
CA ASP A 220 3.45 -32.72 10.95
C ASP A 220 4.17 -33.54 12.04
N ASP A 221 3.82 -33.33 13.31
CA ASP A 221 4.31 -34.10 14.44
C ASP A 221 3.85 -35.57 14.37
N LEU A 222 2.60 -35.81 14.00
CA LEU A 222 2.08 -37.17 13.79
C LEU A 222 2.79 -37.85 12.62
N PHE A 223 2.99 -37.15 11.51
CA PHE A 223 3.68 -37.68 10.34
C PHE A 223 5.13 -38.07 10.68
N THR A 224 5.84 -37.22 11.42
CA THR A 224 7.20 -37.50 11.91
C THR A 224 7.26 -38.74 12.80
N GLN A 225 6.22 -39.00 13.61
CA GLN A 225 6.13 -40.24 14.41
C GLN A 225 5.95 -41.49 13.55
N ILE A 226 5.16 -41.40 12.47
CA ILE A 226 4.99 -42.52 11.53
C ILE A 226 6.31 -42.79 10.80
N GLU A 227 6.98 -41.76 10.31
CA GLU A 227 8.30 -41.87 9.67
C GLU A 227 9.33 -42.51 10.61
N SER A 228 9.40 -42.02 11.86
CA SER A 228 10.32 -42.57 12.86
C SER A 228 10.01 -44.03 13.19
N CYS A 229 8.75 -44.43 13.18
CA CYS A 229 8.36 -45.83 13.38
C CYS A 229 8.76 -46.70 12.18
N ALA A 230 8.61 -46.20 10.95
CA ALA A 230 8.89 -46.97 9.74
C ALA A 230 10.39 -47.13 9.43
N ILE A 231 11.23 -46.25 9.97
CA ILE A 231 12.69 -46.28 9.80
C ILE A 231 13.37 -47.22 10.82
N ASN A 232 12.78 -47.39 12.02
CA ASN A 232 13.34 -48.21 13.10
C ASN A 232 12.86 -49.66 13.05
#